data_AF-A0A6J1NTZ1-F1
#
_entry.id   AF-A0A6J1NTZ1-F1
#
_cell.length_a   1.000
_cell.length_b   1.000
_cell.length_c   1.000
_cell.angle_alpha   90.00
_cell.angle_beta   90.00
_cell.angle_gamma   90.00
#
_symmetry.space_group_name_H-M   'P 1'
#
loop_
_entity.id
_entity.type
_entity.pdbx_description
1 polymer ?
#
loop_
_entity_poly.entity_id
_entity_poly.type
_entity_poly.pdbx_seq_one_letter_code
_entity_poly.pdbx_strand_id
1 'polypeptide(L)'
;MLSCQNSKVKTQNLFVFFYSCQVSLYWGLGCYVTLLKLIFCYYELKEPTKKMATLIRTTIVKAIPAQGGKIAGCVVVQNRSIMGKAFRNSLPPPAPKPAPFDYVNKDYTWLRSLTDRTTHRFDENSKVVVVEGPVAAGKTKFAAALAEDLGMKHYPEANMDIHYVRPNGIDIRQFDKDIPEDTRTFDHVNFNRSPNHRLAGNFQIMMFMARYSQYIDALTHVLNTGQGVVLERSPYSDFVFLEAMLSQKYISKGVKSVYYELRGQTIEDLMRPHLVIYLDLPVNKVQEAIQARKKDYETGGKALTEPFLTEMERQYKHKYLRDISTHAELLVYDWTGGGEVEVVVEDIERLDFDQYTEREEPKMKDWRLPREVMWADQRMLYTNNKHYLMNLFNIPRTDVPELITDADEGYIRDKVIYDHPSFEFVEGYGPNDGATTLKNKVPKYTEYI
;
A
#
# COMPACT_ATOMS: atom_id res chain seq x y z
N MET A 1 -65.91 -2.49 -46.14
CA MET A 1 -65.97 -1.21 -45.41
C MET A 1 -65.00 -1.32 -44.24
N LEU A 2 -63.69 -1.17 -44.48
CA LEU A 2 -62.92 0.08 -44.36
C LEU A 2 -62.82 0.59 -42.92
N SER A 3 -61.74 0.21 -42.25
CA SER A 3 -61.08 1.02 -41.22
C SER A 3 -59.58 0.80 -41.35
N CYS A 4 -58.94 1.68 -42.12
CA CYS A 4 -57.50 1.83 -42.23
C CYS A 4 -57.27 3.33 -42.29
N GLN A 5 -56.75 3.94 -41.23
CA GLN A 5 -56.37 5.36 -41.26
C GLN A 5 -54.95 5.52 -40.74
N ASN A 6 -54.09 5.92 -41.68
CA ASN A 6 -52.87 6.68 -41.47
C ASN A 6 -53.09 7.83 -40.48
N SER A 7 -52.14 8.03 -39.57
CA SER A 7 -51.95 9.35 -38.96
C SER A 7 -50.47 9.73 -38.92
N LYS A 8 -50.25 10.97 -39.33
CA LYS A 8 -48.98 11.64 -39.59
C LYS A 8 -48.32 12.05 -38.27
N VAL A 9 -47.00 11.89 -38.22
CA VAL A 9 -46.12 12.44 -37.17
C VAL A 9 -45.98 13.95 -37.35
N LYS A 10 -46.25 14.73 -36.29
CA LYS A 10 -45.75 16.10 -36.10
C LYS A 10 -45.50 16.37 -34.60
N THR A 11 -44.22 16.57 -34.28
CA THR A 11 -43.63 17.52 -33.32
C THR A 11 -44.46 18.02 -32.13
N GLN A 12 -44.01 17.71 -30.92
CA GLN A 12 -44.13 18.58 -29.75
C GLN A 12 -42.85 18.58 -28.90
N ASN A 13 -42.64 19.74 -28.29
CA ASN A 13 -41.44 20.24 -27.62
C ASN A 13 -41.12 19.50 -26.33
N LEU A 14 -39.82 19.32 -26.04
CA LEU A 14 -39.34 19.12 -24.67
C LEU A 14 -38.33 20.21 -24.32
N PHE A 15 -38.73 21.07 -23.39
CA PHE A 15 -37.89 22.03 -22.69
C PHE A 15 -36.87 21.26 -21.82
N VAL A 16 -35.59 21.58 -21.95
CA VAL A 16 -34.53 21.15 -21.03
C VAL A 16 -33.95 22.40 -20.38
N PHE A 17 -34.03 22.44 -19.05
CA PHE A 17 -33.44 23.47 -18.20
C PHE A 17 -31.90 23.38 -18.23
N PHE A 18 -31.27 24.52 -18.45
CA PHE A 18 -29.83 24.75 -18.29
C PHE A 18 -29.52 25.05 -16.82
N TYR A 19 -28.57 24.32 -16.22
CA TYR A 19 -27.72 24.84 -15.14
C TYR A 19 -26.28 24.30 -15.30
N SER A 20 -25.42 25.17 -15.83
CA SER A 20 -24.06 25.48 -15.39
C SER A 20 -23.25 24.39 -14.65
N CYS A 21 -22.28 23.80 -15.34
CA CYS A 21 -21.07 23.25 -14.73
C CYS A 21 -19.86 23.91 -15.43
N GLN A 22 -19.13 24.74 -14.68
CA GLN A 22 -17.91 25.41 -15.15
C GLN A 22 -16.81 24.38 -15.41
N VAL A 23 -16.43 24.23 -16.68
CA VAL A 23 -15.16 23.62 -17.10
C VAL A 23 -14.18 24.76 -17.31
N SER A 24 -13.17 24.87 -16.45
CA SER A 24 -12.03 25.79 -16.66
C SER A 24 -10.90 25.07 -17.37
N LEU A 25 -10.41 25.73 -18.42
CA LEU A 25 -9.44 25.29 -19.42
C LEU A 25 -8.10 24.83 -18.83
N TYR A 26 -7.52 23.77 -19.42
CA TYR A 26 -6.06 23.62 -19.50
C TYR A 26 -5.63 23.54 -20.97
N TRP A 27 -4.73 24.44 -21.34
CA TRP A 27 -4.16 24.64 -22.65
C TRP A 27 -3.31 23.45 -23.11
N GLY A 28 -3.49 23.07 -24.37
CA GLY A 28 -2.67 22.09 -25.06
C GLY A 28 -1.41 22.71 -25.66
N LEU A 29 -0.30 21.98 -25.57
CA LEU A 29 0.86 22.10 -26.45
C LEU A 29 1.43 20.68 -26.62
N GLY A 30 0.85 19.95 -27.56
CA GLY A 30 1.36 18.67 -28.02
C GLY A 30 2.51 18.89 -29.00
N CYS A 31 3.73 18.55 -28.59
CA CYS A 31 4.88 18.41 -29.48
C CYS A 31 4.95 16.95 -29.96
N TYR A 32 4.45 16.68 -31.17
CA TYR A 32 4.65 15.41 -31.86
C TYR A 32 6.05 15.41 -32.51
N VAL A 33 6.96 14.58 -32.01
CA VAL A 33 8.22 14.26 -32.71
C VAL A 33 8.09 12.85 -33.29
N THR A 34 7.86 12.79 -34.60
CA THR A 34 7.78 11.55 -35.38
C THR A 34 9.20 11.05 -35.66
N LEU A 35 9.56 9.87 -35.15
CA LEU A 35 10.86 9.24 -35.40
C LEU A 35 10.84 8.52 -36.77
N LEU A 36 11.50 9.09 -37.77
CA LEU A 36 11.76 8.43 -39.06
C LEU A 36 12.86 7.37 -38.90
N LYS A 37 12.56 6.10 -39.21
CA LYS A 37 13.59 5.11 -39.56
C LYS A 37 13.76 5.11 -41.08
N LEU A 38 14.84 5.74 -41.55
CA LEU A 38 15.33 5.64 -42.93
C LEU A 38 16.04 4.29 -43.11
N ILE A 39 15.52 3.44 -44.00
CA ILE A 39 16.26 2.30 -44.55
C ILE A 39 16.63 2.68 -45.99
N PHE A 40 17.90 2.99 -46.21
CA PHE A 40 18.47 3.18 -47.56
C PHE A 40 18.71 1.81 -48.18
N CYS A 41 18.02 1.49 -49.27
CA CYS A 41 18.36 0.38 -50.14
C CYS A 41 18.86 0.96 -51.46
N TYR A 42 20.17 0.85 -51.70
CA TYR A 42 20.84 1.29 -52.92
C TYR A 42 20.54 0.29 -54.04
N TYR A 43 19.97 0.76 -55.16
CA TYR A 43 20.04 0.06 -56.44
C TYR A 43 20.41 1.08 -57.52
N GLU A 44 21.54 0.83 -58.15
CA GLU A 44 22.19 1.65 -59.16
C GLU A 44 21.68 1.24 -60.55
N LEU A 45 20.83 2.08 -61.19
CA LEU A 45 20.44 1.87 -62.58
C LEU A 45 20.38 3.22 -63.34
N LYS A 46 21.09 3.20 -64.47
CA LYS A 46 21.39 4.25 -65.46
C LYS A 46 20.26 5.22 -65.81
N GLU A 47 20.61 6.51 -65.90
CA GLU A 47 19.92 7.61 -66.60
C GLU A 47 19.73 7.34 -68.11
N PRO A 48 18.75 7.97 -68.83
CA PRO A 48 18.56 9.44 -68.86
C PRO A 48 17.12 10.01 -68.99
N THR A 49 16.99 11.24 -68.47
CA THR A 49 16.12 12.35 -68.95
C THR A 49 14.62 12.12 -69.17
N LYS A 50 13.79 12.68 -68.28
CA LYS A 50 12.74 13.70 -68.57
C LYS A 50 11.87 13.95 -67.33
N LYS A 51 11.69 15.23 -66.98
CA LYS A 51 10.79 15.69 -65.91
C LYS A 51 9.34 15.35 -66.25
N MET A 52 8.66 14.57 -65.42
CA MET A 52 7.20 14.50 -65.36
C MET A 52 6.73 14.38 -63.90
N ALA A 53 5.88 15.31 -63.48
CA ALA A 53 5.23 15.32 -62.18
C ALA A 53 4.39 14.04 -62.01
N THR A 54 4.65 13.28 -60.95
CA THR A 54 3.95 12.02 -60.67
C THR A 54 3.11 12.17 -59.41
N LEU A 55 1.79 12.17 -59.60
CA LEU A 55 0.77 12.04 -58.56
C LEU A 55 0.90 10.65 -57.91
N ILE A 56 1.34 10.59 -56.65
CA ILE A 56 1.38 9.34 -55.88
C ILE A 56 0.00 9.10 -55.30
N ARG A 57 -0.73 8.14 -55.89
CA ARG A 57 -2.00 7.63 -55.37
C ARG A 57 -1.68 6.56 -54.33
N THR A 58 -1.74 6.90 -53.05
CA THR A 58 -1.48 5.96 -51.96
C THR A 58 -2.67 5.00 -51.81
N THR A 59 -2.50 3.75 -52.24
CA THR A 59 -3.45 2.67 -51.94
C THR A 59 -3.06 2.03 -50.61
N ILE A 60 -3.93 2.15 -49.60
CA ILE A 60 -3.77 1.47 -48.31
C ILE A 60 -4.19 0.01 -48.50
N VAL A 61 -3.23 -0.91 -48.57
CA VAL A 61 -3.51 -2.35 -48.48
C VAL A 61 -3.48 -2.74 -47.02
N LYS A 62 -4.65 -3.07 -46.47
CA LYS A 62 -4.82 -3.60 -45.12
C LYS A 62 -4.35 -5.06 -45.09
N ALA A 63 -3.09 -5.30 -44.75
CA ALA A 63 -2.58 -6.64 -44.51
C ALA A 63 -3.08 -7.13 -43.14
N ILE A 64 -4.10 -7.99 -43.14
CA ILE A 64 -4.55 -8.75 -41.97
C ILE A 64 -3.69 -10.03 -41.96
N PRO A 65 -2.84 -10.30 -40.94
CA PRO A 65 -2.21 -11.60 -40.85
C PRO A 65 -3.26 -12.62 -40.40
N ALA A 66 -3.64 -13.52 -41.31
CA ALA A 66 -4.41 -14.70 -41.00
C ALA A 66 -3.55 -15.65 -40.14
N GLN A 67 -3.74 -15.64 -38.82
CA GLN A 67 -3.20 -16.66 -37.93
C GLN A 67 -4.06 -17.92 -38.03
N GLY A 68 -3.58 -18.88 -38.83
CA GLY A 68 -4.13 -20.22 -38.93
C GLY A 68 -3.01 -21.25 -38.82
N GLY A 69 -2.25 -21.22 -37.72
CA GLY A 69 -1.24 -22.22 -37.39
C GLY A 69 -1.60 -22.85 -36.05
N LYS A 70 -2.04 -24.11 -36.07
CA LYS A 70 -2.29 -24.90 -34.86
C LYS A 70 -0.95 -25.16 -34.18
N ILE A 71 -0.63 -24.39 -33.14
CA ILE A 71 0.41 -24.74 -32.18
C ILE A 71 -0.25 -25.68 -31.19
N ALA A 72 0.11 -26.95 -31.22
CA ALA A 72 -0.09 -27.85 -30.09
C ALA A 72 0.86 -27.40 -28.97
N GLY A 73 0.55 -26.25 -28.38
CA GLY A 73 1.17 -25.81 -27.14
C GLY A 73 0.49 -26.61 -26.05
N CYS A 74 1.26 -27.43 -25.36
CA CYS A 74 0.91 -27.81 -24.00
C CYS A 74 0.70 -26.47 -23.27
N VAL A 75 -0.55 -26.04 -23.12
CA VAL A 75 -0.88 -24.94 -22.22
C VAL A 75 -0.65 -25.56 -20.86
N VAL A 76 0.60 -25.47 -20.38
CA VAL A 76 0.81 -25.41 -18.95
C VAL A 76 0.01 -24.18 -18.56
N VAL A 77 -1.22 -24.40 -18.09
CA VAL A 77 -1.91 -23.40 -17.29
C VAL A 77 -1.03 -23.31 -16.06
N GLN A 78 -0.02 -22.46 -16.14
CA GLN A 78 0.84 -22.15 -15.02
C GLN A 78 -0.04 -21.28 -14.13
N ASN A 79 -0.88 -21.94 -13.33
CA ASN A 79 -1.61 -21.29 -12.26
C ASN A 79 -0.56 -20.51 -11.48
N ARG A 80 -0.70 -19.19 -11.41
CA ARG A 80 0.21 -18.33 -10.66
C ARG A 80 -0.10 -18.43 -9.17
N SER A 81 -0.03 -19.64 -8.62
CA SER A 81 -0.11 -19.89 -7.19
C SER A 81 1.22 -19.49 -6.52
N ILE A 82 1.14 -18.98 -5.30
CA ILE A 82 2.33 -18.69 -4.51
C ILE A 82 3.06 -20.01 -4.27
N MET A 83 4.35 -20.08 -4.60
CA MET A 83 5.17 -21.28 -4.41
C MET A 83 6.15 -21.10 -3.26
N GLY A 84 6.33 -22.14 -2.44
CA GLY A 84 7.42 -22.25 -1.49
C GLY A 84 8.77 -22.35 -2.19
N LYS A 85 9.83 -21.97 -1.47
CA LYS A 85 11.22 -22.01 -1.94
C LYS A 85 11.66 -23.44 -2.27
N ALA A 86 11.26 -24.41 -1.46
CA ALA A 86 11.55 -25.83 -1.71
C ALA A 86 10.95 -26.30 -3.03
N PHE A 87 9.67 -26.00 -3.26
CA PHE A 87 8.98 -26.34 -4.50
C PHE A 87 9.56 -25.58 -5.71
N ARG A 88 9.83 -24.28 -5.58
CA ARG A 88 10.45 -23.47 -6.66
C ARG A 88 11.81 -24.00 -7.08
N ASN A 89 12.64 -24.44 -6.13
CA ASN A 89 13.97 -25.00 -6.42
C ASN A 89 13.90 -26.36 -7.12
N SER A 90 12.75 -27.06 -7.04
CA SER A 90 12.53 -28.32 -7.75
C SER A 90 12.17 -28.11 -9.23
N LEU A 91 11.72 -26.89 -9.60
CA LEU A 91 11.32 -26.51 -10.94
C LEU A 91 12.50 -25.93 -11.73
N PRO A 92 12.46 -25.95 -13.07
CA PRO A 92 13.44 -25.26 -13.89
C PRO A 92 13.49 -23.76 -13.55
N PRO A 93 14.67 -23.13 -13.59
CA PRO A 93 14.81 -21.74 -13.19
C PRO A 93 13.92 -20.85 -14.07
N PRO A 94 13.19 -19.89 -13.48
CA PRO A 94 12.35 -18.98 -14.24
C PRO A 94 13.20 -18.10 -15.16
N ALA A 95 12.54 -17.50 -16.16
CA ALA A 95 13.20 -16.54 -17.05
C ALA A 95 13.87 -15.41 -16.24
N PRO A 96 15.06 -14.95 -16.66
CA PRO A 96 15.81 -13.94 -15.92
C PRO A 96 15.02 -12.63 -15.83
N LYS A 97 14.71 -12.22 -14.59
CA LYS A 97 14.01 -10.96 -14.31
C LYS A 97 14.92 -9.74 -14.51
N PRO A 98 14.36 -8.56 -14.84
CA PRO A 98 15.10 -7.31 -14.75
C PRO A 98 15.62 -7.07 -13.32
N ALA A 99 16.84 -6.54 -13.20
CA ALA A 99 17.44 -6.24 -11.90
C ALA A 99 16.57 -5.26 -11.10
N PRO A 100 16.40 -5.45 -9.77
CA PRO A 100 15.56 -4.60 -8.93
C PRO A 100 15.81 -3.11 -9.14
N PHE A 101 14.75 -2.31 -9.21
CA PHE A 101 14.90 -0.87 -9.33
C PHE A 101 15.33 -0.25 -8.00
N ASP A 102 16.35 0.59 -8.05
CA ASP A 102 16.87 1.35 -6.90
C ASP A 102 15.92 2.52 -6.58
N TYR A 103 14.79 2.18 -5.93
CA TYR A 103 13.75 3.13 -5.54
C TYR A 103 14.17 4.05 -4.38
N VAL A 104 15.25 3.70 -3.67
CA VAL A 104 15.79 4.49 -2.55
C VAL A 104 16.44 5.78 -3.06
N ASN A 105 17.21 5.68 -4.15
CA ASN A 105 17.99 6.81 -4.67
C ASN A 105 17.45 7.41 -5.97
N LYS A 106 16.52 6.74 -6.67
CA LYS A 106 16.07 7.16 -8.01
C LYS A 106 14.57 7.35 -8.09
N ASP A 107 14.18 8.35 -8.87
CA ASP A 107 12.79 8.57 -9.23
C ASP A 107 12.34 7.65 -10.37
N TYR A 108 11.15 7.11 -10.20
CA TYR A 108 10.46 6.40 -11.26
C TYR A 108 9.55 7.40 -12.00
N THR A 109 10.07 7.99 -13.08
CA THR A 109 9.35 9.00 -13.87
C THR A 109 8.59 8.40 -15.05
N TRP A 110 7.71 9.18 -15.66
CA TRP A 110 7.00 8.78 -16.88
C TRP A 110 7.93 8.40 -18.03
N LEU A 111 9.06 9.09 -18.22
CA LEU A 111 10.04 8.70 -19.24
C LEU A 111 10.66 7.33 -18.92
N ARG A 112 10.89 7.04 -17.63
CA ARG A 112 11.41 5.75 -17.19
C ARG A 112 10.43 4.62 -17.48
N SER A 113 9.13 4.84 -17.27
CA SER A 113 8.09 3.82 -17.46
C SER A 113 7.95 3.34 -18.90
N LEU A 114 8.39 4.13 -19.89
CA LEU A 114 8.45 3.69 -21.29
C LEU A 114 9.46 2.55 -21.52
N THR A 115 10.50 2.47 -20.68
CA THR A 115 11.61 1.50 -20.80
C THR A 115 11.59 0.43 -19.72
N ASP A 116 11.24 0.80 -18.48
CA ASP A 116 11.23 -0.07 -17.31
C ASP A 116 9.78 -0.41 -16.93
N ARG A 117 9.25 -1.48 -17.54
CA ARG A 117 7.91 -1.99 -17.28
C ARG A 117 7.84 -2.71 -15.94
N THR A 118 6.81 -2.43 -15.16
CA THR A 118 6.56 -3.01 -13.83
C THR A 118 6.22 -4.50 -13.94
N THR A 119 5.32 -4.88 -14.86
CA THR A 119 4.84 -6.27 -14.97
C THR A 119 5.93 -7.28 -15.35
N HIS A 120 7.00 -6.83 -16.02
CA HIS A 120 8.14 -7.67 -16.38
C HIS A 120 8.93 -8.19 -15.16
N ARG A 121 8.72 -7.59 -13.99
CA ARG A 121 9.38 -7.97 -12.73
C ARG A 121 8.55 -8.97 -11.94
N PHE A 122 7.26 -9.05 -12.22
CA PHE A 122 6.34 -9.87 -11.46
C PHE A 122 6.46 -11.34 -11.81
N ASP A 123 6.38 -12.14 -10.77
CA ASP A 123 6.20 -13.58 -10.79
C ASP A 123 4.97 -13.97 -9.96
N GLU A 124 4.78 -15.28 -9.83
CA GLU A 124 3.71 -15.87 -9.02
C GLU A 124 3.78 -15.38 -7.56
N ASN A 125 5.00 -15.26 -7.02
CA ASN A 125 5.28 -14.82 -5.64
C ASN A 125 5.31 -13.30 -5.44
N SER A 126 5.02 -12.50 -6.46
CA SER A 126 4.90 -11.04 -6.34
C SER A 126 3.55 -10.67 -5.72
N LYS A 127 3.36 -11.09 -4.46
CA LYS A 127 2.10 -10.98 -3.71
C LYS A 127 2.33 -10.30 -2.37
N VAL A 128 1.25 -9.68 -1.88
CA VAL A 128 1.18 -9.04 -0.57
C VAL A 128 0.39 -9.97 0.33
N VAL A 129 1.07 -10.57 1.31
CA VAL A 129 0.50 -11.45 2.31
C VAL A 129 0.49 -10.72 3.66
N VAL A 130 -0.63 -10.75 4.36
CA VAL A 130 -0.77 -10.12 5.68
C VAL A 130 -1.12 -11.18 6.70
N VAL A 131 -0.34 -11.24 7.78
CA VAL A 131 -0.61 -12.07 8.96
C VAL A 131 -1.35 -11.23 9.99
N GLU A 132 -2.60 -11.60 10.25
CA GLU A 132 -3.51 -10.96 11.20
C GLU A 132 -3.77 -11.87 12.41
N GLY A 133 -4.18 -11.26 13.52
CA GLY A 133 -4.53 -12.01 14.73
C GLY A 133 -4.41 -11.19 16.01
N PRO A 134 -4.89 -11.76 17.13
CA PRO A 134 -4.94 -11.07 18.41
C PRO A 134 -3.54 -10.75 18.94
N VAL A 135 -3.50 -9.93 19.98
CA VAL A 135 -2.26 -9.65 20.72
C VAL A 135 -1.68 -10.96 21.24
N ALA A 136 -0.35 -11.06 21.35
CA ALA A 136 0.35 -12.24 21.88
C ALA A 136 0.26 -13.56 21.09
N ALA A 137 -0.38 -13.61 19.90
CA ALA A 137 -0.49 -14.83 19.10
C ALA A 137 0.83 -15.36 18.47
N GLY A 138 1.98 -14.73 18.71
CA GLY A 138 3.27 -15.18 18.15
C GLY A 138 3.49 -14.83 16.67
N LYS A 139 2.71 -13.89 16.12
CA LYS A 139 2.74 -13.47 14.70
C LYS A 139 4.13 -13.18 14.16
N THR A 140 4.98 -12.48 14.92
CA THR A 140 6.32 -12.08 14.47
C THR A 140 7.21 -13.25 14.08
N LYS A 141 7.18 -14.34 14.86
CA LYS A 141 7.98 -15.53 14.52
C LYS A 141 7.39 -16.27 13.33
N PHE A 142 6.07 -16.39 13.29
CA PHE A 142 5.36 -17.05 12.20
C PHE A 142 5.52 -16.31 10.86
N ALA A 143 5.34 -14.99 10.84
CA ALA A 143 5.47 -14.16 9.65
C ALA A 143 6.91 -14.14 9.12
N ALA A 144 7.91 -14.11 10.00
CA ALA A 144 9.32 -14.21 9.61
C ALA A 144 9.65 -15.56 8.96
N ALA A 145 9.21 -16.66 9.57
CA ALA A 145 9.40 -18.01 9.03
C ALA A 145 8.67 -18.20 7.69
N LEU A 146 7.42 -17.74 7.60
CA LEU A 146 6.64 -17.76 6.37
C LEU A 146 7.31 -16.97 5.24
N ALA A 147 7.87 -15.80 5.55
CA ALA A 147 8.60 -14.99 4.57
C ALA A 147 9.85 -15.70 4.06
N GLU A 148 10.60 -16.37 4.95
CA GLU A 148 11.78 -17.14 4.60
C GLU A 148 11.44 -18.31 3.67
N ASP A 149 10.39 -19.07 4.01
CA ASP A 149 9.94 -20.23 3.23
C ASP A 149 9.38 -19.83 1.86
N LEU A 150 8.70 -18.69 1.74
CA LEU A 150 8.19 -18.20 0.46
C LEU A 150 9.22 -17.40 -0.35
N GLY A 151 10.36 -17.04 0.25
CA GLY A 151 11.37 -16.15 -0.34
C GLY A 151 10.91 -14.70 -0.48
N MET A 152 9.99 -14.27 0.40
CA MET A 152 9.40 -12.93 0.44
C MET A 152 10.13 -12.05 1.46
N LYS A 153 9.98 -10.72 1.34
CA LYS A 153 10.52 -9.78 2.33
C LYS A 153 9.57 -9.70 3.53
N HIS A 154 10.11 -9.93 4.73
CA HIS A 154 9.37 -9.75 5.98
C HIS A 154 9.37 -8.27 6.40
N TYR A 155 8.18 -7.74 6.69
CA TYR A 155 7.99 -6.44 7.34
C TYR A 155 7.44 -6.68 8.76
N PRO A 156 8.21 -6.36 9.82
CA PRO A 156 7.77 -6.57 11.19
C PRO A 156 6.62 -5.63 11.55
N GLU A 157 5.92 -5.87 12.66
CA GLU A 157 4.81 -5.00 13.09
C GLU A 157 5.28 -3.53 13.22
N ALA A 158 4.57 -2.62 12.55
CA ALA A 158 4.81 -1.18 12.66
C ALA A 158 4.76 -0.73 14.13
N ASN A 159 5.78 0.01 14.55
CA ASN A 159 5.91 0.55 15.88
C ASN A 159 6.00 2.08 15.84
N MET A 160 5.97 2.70 17.02
CA MET A 160 6.07 4.16 17.15
C MET A 160 7.49 4.68 16.86
N ASP A 161 8.49 3.81 16.73
CA ASP A 161 9.85 4.22 16.36
C ASP A 161 9.86 4.85 14.97
N ILE A 162 8.91 4.50 14.10
CA ILE A 162 8.70 5.13 12.79
C ILE A 162 8.51 6.67 12.91
N HIS A 163 7.90 7.13 14.00
CA HIS A 163 7.65 8.55 14.25
C HIS A 163 8.70 9.20 15.14
N TYR A 164 9.28 8.42 16.06
CA TYR A 164 10.10 8.93 17.16
C TYR A 164 11.60 8.79 16.95
N VAL A 165 12.04 7.81 16.16
CA VAL A 165 13.45 7.66 15.79
C VAL A 165 13.68 8.41 14.50
N ARG A 166 14.59 9.38 14.55
CA ARG A 166 14.96 10.21 13.41
C ARG A 166 16.04 9.53 12.57
N PRO A 167 16.21 9.90 11.28
CA PRO A 167 17.27 9.36 10.42
C PRO A 167 18.69 9.55 10.97
N ASN A 168 18.91 10.60 11.76
CA ASN A 168 20.17 10.87 12.47
C ASN A 168 20.43 9.91 13.66
N GLY A 169 19.53 8.96 13.92
CA GLY A 169 19.62 7.95 14.99
C GLY A 169 19.18 8.45 16.36
N ILE A 170 18.68 9.68 16.48
CA ILE A 170 18.21 10.23 17.75
C ILE A 170 16.77 9.84 18.00
N ASP A 171 16.52 9.27 19.17
CA ASP A 171 15.17 8.99 19.68
C ASP A 171 14.64 10.22 20.42
N ILE A 172 13.54 10.80 19.94
CA ILE A 172 12.96 11.99 20.56
C ILE A 172 12.37 11.72 21.95
N ARG A 173 12.13 10.46 22.31
CA ARG A 173 11.66 10.07 23.65
C ARG A 173 12.61 10.48 24.76
N GLN A 174 13.90 10.67 24.44
CA GLN A 174 14.89 11.12 25.43
C GLN A 174 14.57 12.51 26.01
N PHE A 175 13.84 13.34 25.26
CA PHE A 175 13.47 14.71 25.64
C PHE A 175 12.19 14.78 26.49
N ASP A 176 11.48 13.67 26.69
CA ASP A 176 10.17 13.66 27.38
C ASP A 176 10.21 14.25 28.81
N LYS A 177 11.37 14.23 29.46
CA LYS A 177 11.56 14.80 30.80
C LYS A 177 11.53 16.32 30.81
N ASP A 178 11.93 16.94 29.71
CA ASP A 178 12.10 18.38 29.56
C ASP A 178 10.89 19.03 28.86
N ILE A 179 9.91 18.21 28.45
CA ILE A 179 8.73 18.60 27.67
C ILE A 179 7.46 18.51 28.55
N PRO A 180 6.46 19.42 28.36
CA PRO A 180 5.16 19.35 29.03
C PRO A 180 4.45 18.01 28.83
N GLU A 181 3.66 17.56 29.82
CA GLU A 181 3.02 16.23 29.83
C GLU A 181 2.15 15.96 28.60
N ASP A 182 1.38 16.95 28.16
CA ASP A 182 0.46 16.86 27.03
C ASP A 182 1.18 16.82 25.66
N THR A 183 2.49 17.07 25.62
CA THR A 183 3.31 17.03 24.38
C THR A 183 4.38 15.95 24.40
N ARG A 184 4.42 15.11 25.45
CA ARG A 184 5.32 13.96 25.52
C ARG A 184 5.00 12.91 24.47
N THR A 185 5.99 12.08 24.18
CA THR A 185 5.77 10.88 23.37
C THR A 185 4.85 9.90 24.08
N PHE A 186 4.02 9.19 23.31
CA PHE A 186 3.06 8.24 23.85
C PHE A 186 3.10 6.94 23.06
N ASP A 187 3.74 5.93 23.65
CA ASP A 187 3.89 4.60 23.06
C ASP A 187 2.85 3.60 23.54
N HIS A 188 2.87 2.41 22.93
CA HIS A 188 2.16 1.22 23.40
C HIS A 188 2.45 0.87 24.86
N VAL A 189 3.65 1.16 25.38
CA VAL A 189 4.01 0.99 26.79
C VAL A 189 3.22 1.95 27.68
N ASN A 190 3.14 3.23 27.28
CA ASN A 190 2.39 4.26 27.99
C ASN A 190 0.90 3.99 27.93
N PHE A 191 0.39 3.58 26.76
CA PHE A 191 -0.99 3.14 26.58
C PHE A 191 -1.36 1.99 27.52
N ASN A 192 -0.50 0.96 27.59
CA ASN A 192 -0.78 -0.19 28.45
C ASN A 192 -0.81 0.17 29.94
N ARG A 193 0.02 1.13 30.39
CA ARG A 193 0.04 1.62 31.78
C ARG A 193 -1.13 2.55 32.10
N SER A 194 -1.42 3.50 31.20
CA SER A 194 -2.36 4.60 31.38
C SER A 194 -3.25 4.76 30.15
N PRO A 195 -4.21 3.84 29.91
CA PRO A 195 -5.04 3.88 28.71
C PRO A 195 -6.02 5.06 28.65
N ASN A 196 -6.35 5.67 29.80
CA ASN A 196 -7.24 6.83 29.91
C ASN A 196 -6.50 8.17 29.78
N HIS A 197 -5.23 8.16 29.38
CA HIS A 197 -4.48 9.39 29.17
C HIS A 197 -5.02 10.13 27.95
N ARG A 198 -4.98 11.47 27.96
CA ARG A 198 -5.43 12.33 26.85
C ARG A 198 -4.83 11.90 25.50
N LEU A 199 -3.54 11.56 25.50
CA LEU A 199 -2.78 11.14 24.33
C LEU A 199 -3.13 9.75 23.78
N ALA A 200 -3.98 8.95 24.45
CA ALA A 200 -4.37 7.63 23.96
C ALA A 200 -5.08 7.70 22.60
N GLY A 201 -5.89 8.75 22.37
CA GLY A 201 -6.52 9.00 21.08
C GLY A 201 -5.52 9.32 19.98
N ASN A 202 -4.55 10.19 20.28
CA ASN A 202 -3.48 10.55 19.34
C ASN A 202 -2.60 9.33 19.01
N PHE A 203 -2.27 8.50 20.01
CA PHE A 203 -1.51 7.27 19.82
C PHE A 203 -2.16 6.31 18.83
N GLN A 204 -3.48 6.12 18.89
CA GLN A 204 -4.16 5.26 17.93
C GLN A 204 -4.08 5.82 16.50
N ILE A 205 -4.21 7.14 16.33
CA ILE A 205 -4.05 7.79 15.01
C ILE A 205 -2.61 7.67 14.51
N MET A 206 -1.62 7.90 15.37
CA MET A 206 -0.21 7.73 15.01
C MET A 206 0.12 6.28 14.65
N MET A 207 -0.43 5.30 15.35
CA MET A 207 -0.29 3.88 14.99
C MET A 207 -0.89 3.57 13.61
N PHE A 208 -2.06 4.13 13.31
CA PHE A 208 -2.66 3.99 11.98
C PHE A 208 -1.79 4.61 10.89
N MET A 209 -1.24 5.81 11.13
CA MET A 209 -0.28 6.46 10.21
C MET A 209 0.99 5.64 10.02
N ALA A 210 1.53 5.02 11.09
CA ALA A 210 2.71 4.17 11.03
C ALA A 210 2.45 2.92 10.18
N ARG A 211 1.33 2.23 10.42
CA ARG A 211 0.89 1.06 9.63
C ARG A 211 0.65 1.41 8.17
N TYR A 212 0.06 2.58 7.91
CA TYR A 212 -0.15 3.09 6.55
C TYR A 212 1.16 3.36 5.83
N SER A 213 2.11 4.07 6.46
CA SER A 213 3.44 4.35 5.93
C SER A 213 4.21 3.07 5.60
N GLN A 214 4.25 2.10 6.53
CA GLN A 214 4.89 0.81 6.32
C GLN A 214 4.24 0.01 5.17
N TYR A 215 2.91 0.09 5.03
CA TYR A 215 2.20 -0.57 3.95
C TYR A 215 2.55 0.03 2.58
N ILE A 216 2.73 1.36 2.49
CA ILE A 216 3.26 2.01 1.28
C ILE A 216 4.67 1.51 0.97
N ASP A 217 5.52 1.34 1.98
CA ASP A 217 6.87 0.79 1.80
C ASP A 217 6.86 -0.63 1.26
N ALA A 218 5.92 -1.45 1.73
CA ALA A 218 5.72 -2.80 1.24
C ALA A 218 5.22 -2.83 -0.21
N LEU A 219 4.24 -1.99 -0.57
CA LEU A 219 3.78 -1.84 -1.96
C LEU A 219 4.89 -1.35 -2.88
N THR A 220 5.65 -0.34 -2.44
CA THR A 220 6.81 0.19 -3.17
C THR A 220 7.83 -0.91 -3.45
N HIS A 221 8.12 -1.75 -2.45
CA HIS A 221 9.04 -2.87 -2.60
C HIS A 221 8.54 -3.88 -3.65
N VAL A 222 7.28 -4.32 -3.57
CA VAL A 222 6.69 -5.26 -4.52
C VAL A 222 6.75 -4.71 -5.95
N LEU A 223 6.32 -3.46 -6.17
CA LEU A 223 6.23 -2.86 -7.51
C LEU A 223 7.61 -2.58 -8.15
N ASN A 224 8.65 -2.33 -7.35
CA ASN A 224 9.99 -2.03 -7.87
C ASN A 224 10.89 -3.26 -8.02
N THR A 225 10.72 -4.26 -7.16
CA THR A 225 11.60 -5.44 -7.12
C THR A 225 10.94 -6.67 -7.73
N GLY A 226 9.61 -6.78 -7.68
CA GLY A 226 8.90 -8.03 -7.98
C GLY A 226 9.16 -9.13 -6.94
N GLN A 227 9.57 -8.77 -5.73
CA GLN A 227 9.64 -9.68 -4.58
C GLN A 227 8.36 -9.50 -3.74
N GLY A 228 7.69 -10.60 -3.41
CA GLY A 228 6.54 -10.58 -2.52
C GLY A 228 6.90 -10.12 -1.11
N VAL A 229 5.88 -9.75 -0.33
CA VAL A 229 6.04 -9.23 1.03
C VAL A 229 5.09 -9.93 1.99
N VAL A 230 5.59 -10.18 3.20
CA VAL A 230 4.79 -10.66 4.33
C VAL A 230 4.79 -9.56 5.39
N LEU A 231 3.59 -9.09 5.75
CA LEU A 231 3.38 -8.01 6.72
C LEU A 231 2.72 -8.55 7.98
N GLU A 232 3.15 -8.05 9.13
CA GLU A 232 2.42 -8.23 10.39
C GLU A 232 1.39 -7.11 10.57
N ARG A 233 0.11 -7.49 10.47
CA ARG A 233 -1.03 -6.55 10.50
C ARG A 233 -1.04 -5.57 9.33
N SER A 234 -2.21 -4.98 9.11
CA SER A 234 -2.45 -4.04 8.01
C SER A 234 -3.19 -2.79 8.49
N PRO A 235 -3.11 -1.67 7.77
CA PRO A 235 -3.96 -0.49 8.04
C PRO A 235 -5.46 -0.83 7.94
N TYR A 236 -5.82 -1.90 7.22
CA TYR A 236 -7.22 -2.33 7.10
C TYR A 236 -7.80 -2.91 8.39
N SER A 237 -6.99 -3.50 9.26
CA SER A 237 -7.42 -4.09 10.55
C SER A 237 -7.29 -3.13 11.74
N ASP A 238 -6.65 -1.97 11.56
CA ASP A 238 -6.36 -1.00 12.63
C ASP A 238 -7.61 -0.58 13.42
N PHE A 239 -8.74 -0.40 12.74
CA PHE A 239 -9.99 0.05 13.36
C PHE A 239 -10.49 -0.89 14.47
N VAL A 240 -10.06 -2.15 14.49
CA VAL A 240 -10.39 -3.11 15.55
C VAL A 240 -9.88 -2.62 16.91
N PHE A 241 -8.69 -2.03 16.95
CA PHE A 241 -8.13 -1.44 18.17
C PHE A 241 -8.93 -0.22 18.61
N LEU A 242 -9.26 0.69 17.68
CA LEU A 242 -10.06 1.87 17.96
C LEU A 242 -11.43 1.50 18.56
N GLU A 243 -12.16 0.55 17.96
CA GLU A 243 -13.47 0.13 18.45
C GLU A 243 -13.38 -0.53 19.84
N ALA A 244 -12.33 -1.31 20.09
CA ALA A 244 -12.06 -1.86 21.42
C ALA A 244 -11.75 -0.77 22.46
N MET A 245 -10.92 0.22 22.10
CA MET A 245 -10.62 1.37 22.96
C MET A 245 -11.88 2.18 23.29
N LEU A 246 -12.76 2.38 22.31
CA LEU A 246 -14.03 3.08 22.50
C LEU A 246 -14.98 2.31 23.41
N SER A 247 -15.08 0.98 23.25
CA SER A 247 -15.92 0.13 24.10
C SER A 247 -15.51 0.20 25.57
N GLN A 248 -14.20 0.23 25.84
CA GLN A 248 -13.65 0.39 27.19
C GLN A 248 -13.61 1.84 27.69
N LYS A 249 -14.10 2.80 26.88
CA LYS A 249 -14.11 4.24 27.19
C LYS A 249 -12.72 4.86 27.40
N TYR A 250 -11.70 4.30 26.76
CA TYR A 250 -10.34 4.87 26.75
C TYR A 250 -10.23 6.11 25.86
N ILE A 251 -11.09 6.19 24.83
CA ILE A 251 -11.16 7.31 23.89
C ILE A 251 -12.58 7.83 23.78
N SER A 252 -12.74 9.10 23.41
CA SER A 252 -14.05 9.69 23.18
C SER A 252 -14.61 9.34 21.79
N LYS A 253 -15.91 9.62 21.61
CA LYS A 253 -16.57 9.52 20.28
C LYS A 253 -16.04 10.57 19.29
N GLY A 254 -15.44 11.66 19.77
CA GLY A 254 -14.80 12.68 18.94
C GLY A 254 -13.59 12.10 18.19
N VAL A 255 -12.67 11.45 18.91
CA VAL A 255 -11.54 10.72 18.29
C VAL A 255 -12.01 9.67 17.29
N LYS A 256 -13.08 8.92 17.61
CA LYS A 256 -13.67 7.97 16.64
C LYS A 256 -14.06 8.67 15.33
N SER A 257 -14.74 9.81 15.42
CA SER A 257 -15.20 10.57 14.25
C SER A 257 -14.01 10.99 13.37
N VAL A 258 -12.98 11.56 13.98
CA VAL A 258 -11.75 11.98 13.27
C VAL A 258 -11.04 10.79 12.65
N TYR A 259 -10.90 9.68 13.37
CA TYR A 259 -10.28 8.47 12.84
C TYR A 259 -11.00 7.93 11.59
N TYR A 260 -12.34 7.86 11.61
CA TYR A 260 -13.08 7.33 10.46
C TYR A 260 -13.05 8.29 9.26
N GLU A 261 -12.96 9.60 9.49
CA GLU A 261 -12.72 10.58 8.44
C GLU A 261 -11.34 10.37 7.80
N LEU A 262 -10.28 10.27 8.62
CA LEU A 262 -8.91 9.96 8.15
C LEU A 262 -8.87 8.65 7.37
N ARG A 263 -9.49 7.59 7.90
CA ARG A 263 -9.57 6.30 7.24
C ARG A 263 -10.31 6.39 5.90
N GLY A 264 -11.40 7.16 5.83
CA GLY A 264 -12.18 7.35 4.60
C GLY A 264 -11.40 8.06 3.50
N GLN A 265 -10.52 8.99 3.85
CA GLN A 265 -9.68 9.71 2.87
C GLN A 265 -8.46 8.90 2.42
N THR A 266 -7.91 8.05 3.28
CA THR A 266 -6.59 7.43 3.06
C THR A 266 -6.65 6.01 2.51
N ILE A 267 -7.62 5.21 2.95
CA ILE A 267 -7.59 3.75 2.76
C ILE A 267 -7.89 3.31 1.32
N GLU A 268 -8.59 4.14 0.55
CA GLU A 268 -8.98 3.85 -0.83
C GLU A 268 -7.81 3.98 -1.81
N ASP A 269 -6.80 4.77 -1.47
CA ASP A 269 -5.58 4.94 -2.28
C ASP A 269 -4.60 3.77 -2.13
N LEU A 270 -4.82 2.85 -1.19
CA LEU A 270 -3.97 1.67 -0.99
C LEU A 270 -4.53 0.45 -1.73
N MET A 271 -3.66 -0.26 -2.44
CA MET A 271 -3.97 -1.59 -2.98
C MET A 271 -4.13 -2.60 -1.85
N ARG A 272 -5.31 -3.22 -1.72
CA ARG A 272 -5.60 -4.22 -0.67
C ARG A 272 -4.73 -5.48 -0.80
N PRO A 273 -4.50 -6.25 0.27
CA PRO A 273 -3.65 -7.45 0.19
C PRO A 273 -4.26 -8.54 -0.71
N HIS A 274 -3.41 -9.47 -1.16
CA HIS A 274 -3.85 -10.62 -1.96
C HIS A 274 -4.35 -11.75 -1.06
N LEU A 275 -3.65 -11.98 0.05
CA LEU A 275 -3.92 -13.04 1.01
C LEU A 275 -3.84 -12.49 2.42
N VAL A 276 -4.83 -12.83 3.24
CA VAL A 276 -4.84 -12.58 4.67
C VAL A 276 -4.87 -13.92 5.39
N ILE A 277 -3.92 -14.09 6.32
CA ILE A 277 -3.83 -15.27 7.19
C ILE A 277 -4.22 -14.82 8.58
N TYR A 278 -5.35 -15.29 9.08
CA TYR A 278 -5.83 -14.97 10.41
C TYR A 278 -5.53 -16.12 11.38
N LEU A 279 -4.73 -15.82 12.41
CA LEU A 279 -4.43 -16.74 13.49
C LEU A 279 -5.48 -16.56 14.59
N ASP A 280 -6.44 -17.48 14.68
CA ASP A 280 -7.49 -17.44 15.68
C ASP A 280 -6.98 -17.96 17.03
N LEU A 281 -7.14 -17.16 18.07
CA LEU A 281 -6.75 -17.52 19.43
C LEU A 281 -7.81 -16.96 20.40
N PRO A 282 -8.45 -17.80 21.22
CA PRO A 282 -9.47 -17.34 22.16
C PRO A 282 -8.87 -16.47 23.25
N VAL A 283 -9.66 -15.55 23.80
CA VAL A 283 -9.23 -14.56 24.82
C VAL A 283 -8.48 -15.20 25.99
N ASN A 284 -8.97 -16.34 26.50
CA ASN A 284 -8.34 -17.05 27.61
C ASN A 284 -6.88 -17.41 27.31
N LYS A 285 -6.62 -17.91 26.10
CA LYS A 285 -5.27 -18.26 25.64
C LYS A 285 -4.41 -17.04 25.35
N VAL A 286 -5.02 -15.96 24.85
CA VAL A 286 -4.33 -14.67 24.69
C VAL A 286 -3.84 -14.15 26.05
N GLN A 287 -4.67 -14.21 27.09
CA GLN A 287 -4.28 -13.80 28.44
C GLN A 287 -3.16 -14.66 29.02
N GLU A 288 -3.25 -15.99 28.88
CA GLU A 288 -2.17 -16.91 29.26
C GLU A 288 -0.86 -16.56 28.54
N ALA A 289 -0.92 -16.28 27.22
CA ALA A 289 0.23 -15.89 26.42
C ALA A 289 0.81 -14.53 26.85
N ILE A 290 -0.03 -13.55 27.20
CA ILE A 290 0.42 -12.25 27.74
C ILE A 290 1.15 -12.46 29.07
N GLN A 291 0.60 -13.28 29.97
CA GLN A 291 1.23 -13.62 31.25
C GLN A 291 2.56 -14.36 31.05
N ALA A 292 2.63 -15.29 30.10
CA ALA A 292 3.84 -16.04 29.78
C ALA A 292 4.97 -15.16 29.24
N ARG A 293 4.65 -14.06 28.53
CA ARG A 293 5.65 -13.10 28.02
C ARG A 293 6.29 -12.25 29.13
N LYS A 294 5.69 -12.18 30.33
CA LYS A 294 6.22 -11.48 31.53
C LYS A 294 6.73 -10.07 31.26
N LYS A 295 6.05 -9.33 30.40
CA LYS A 295 6.35 -7.91 30.16
C LYS A 295 5.60 -7.07 31.18
N ASP A 296 6.34 -6.33 32.01
CA ASP A 296 5.79 -5.55 33.14
C ASP A 296 4.60 -4.68 32.74
N TYR A 297 4.69 -4.03 31.58
CA TYR A 297 3.66 -3.13 31.08
C TYR A 297 2.43 -3.85 30.52
N GLU A 298 2.52 -5.10 30.08
CA GLU A 298 1.36 -5.88 29.59
C GLU A 298 0.67 -6.62 30.73
N THR A 299 1.43 -7.22 31.66
CA THR A 299 0.87 -8.00 32.78
C THR A 299 0.36 -7.13 33.92
N GLY A 300 1.02 -6.00 34.20
CA GLY A 300 0.58 -5.00 35.18
C GLY A 300 -0.21 -3.84 34.56
N GLY A 301 -0.45 -3.88 33.24
CA GLY A 301 -1.13 -2.84 32.49
C GLY A 301 -2.64 -2.81 32.73
N LYS A 302 -3.24 -1.63 32.53
CA LYS A 302 -4.68 -1.39 32.66
C LYS A 302 -5.43 -1.49 31.32
N ALA A 303 -4.73 -1.58 30.19
CA ALA A 303 -5.35 -1.55 28.86
C ALA A 303 -5.82 -2.93 28.35
N LEU A 304 -5.00 -3.98 28.52
CA LEU A 304 -5.26 -5.32 27.98
C LEU A 304 -6.20 -6.14 28.88
N THR A 305 -7.36 -5.57 29.20
CA THR A 305 -8.38 -6.23 30.02
C THR A 305 -9.13 -7.31 29.23
N GLU A 306 -9.75 -8.27 29.92
CA GLU A 306 -10.60 -9.28 29.26
C GLU A 306 -11.68 -8.66 28.36
N PRO A 307 -12.46 -7.64 28.80
CA PRO A 307 -13.49 -7.05 27.96
C PRO A 307 -12.91 -6.34 26.73
N PHE A 308 -11.70 -5.78 26.83
CA PHE A 308 -11.00 -5.19 25.69
C PHE A 308 -10.67 -6.25 24.63
N LEU A 309 -10.09 -7.37 25.06
CA LEU A 309 -9.68 -8.46 24.17
C LEU A 309 -10.90 -9.16 23.54
N THR A 310 -11.97 -9.37 24.30
CA THR A 310 -13.24 -9.92 23.79
C THR A 310 -13.86 -9.01 22.73
N GLU A 311 -13.84 -7.69 22.95
CA GLU A 311 -14.34 -6.75 21.95
C GLU A 311 -13.47 -6.73 20.69
N MET A 312 -12.14 -6.82 20.83
CA MET A 312 -11.25 -6.95 19.67
C MET A 312 -11.56 -8.20 18.85
N GLU A 313 -11.69 -9.37 19.50
CA GLU A 313 -12.03 -10.62 18.83
C GLU A 313 -13.36 -10.48 18.07
N ARG A 314 -14.35 -9.86 18.70
CA ARG A 314 -15.65 -9.58 18.08
C ARG A 314 -15.51 -8.73 16.81
N GLN A 315 -14.74 -7.65 16.86
CA GLN A 315 -14.56 -6.75 15.71
C GLN A 315 -13.77 -7.40 14.57
N TYR A 316 -12.76 -8.22 14.90
CA TYR A 316 -12.04 -9.03 13.92
C TYR A 316 -13.02 -9.96 13.19
N LYS A 317 -13.74 -10.80 13.93
CA LYS A 317 -14.60 -11.86 13.35
C LYS A 317 -15.83 -11.31 12.62
N HIS A 318 -16.50 -10.31 13.18
CA HIS A 318 -17.77 -9.84 12.62
C HIS A 318 -17.63 -8.80 11.52
N LYS A 319 -16.59 -7.96 11.56
CA LYS A 319 -16.43 -6.83 10.65
C LYS A 319 -15.23 -7.02 9.74
N TYR A 320 -14.02 -7.12 10.29
CA TYR A 320 -12.81 -7.17 9.48
C TYR A 320 -12.75 -8.39 8.54
N LEU A 321 -12.90 -9.60 9.08
CA LEU A 321 -12.78 -10.84 8.29
C LEU A 321 -13.84 -10.94 7.19
N ARG A 322 -15.07 -10.51 7.49
CA ARG A 322 -16.17 -10.49 6.52
C ARG A 322 -15.94 -9.46 5.41
N ASP A 323 -15.43 -8.29 5.75
CA ASP A 323 -15.20 -7.22 4.78
C ASP A 323 -13.99 -7.56 3.90
N ILE A 324 -12.90 -8.09 4.47
CA ILE A 324 -11.67 -8.41 3.72
C ILE A 324 -11.85 -9.64 2.81
N SER A 325 -12.67 -10.62 3.19
CA SER A 325 -12.94 -11.80 2.36
C SER A 325 -13.65 -11.47 1.04
N THR A 326 -14.27 -10.29 0.93
CA THR A 326 -14.84 -9.82 -0.34
C THR A 326 -13.77 -9.45 -1.36
N HIS A 327 -12.56 -9.11 -0.90
CA HIS A 327 -11.47 -8.65 -1.75
C HIS A 327 -10.26 -9.61 -1.80
N ALA A 328 -9.79 -10.10 -0.65
CA ALA A 328 -8.59 -10.94 -0.54
C ALA A 328 -8.96 -12.41 -0.31
N GLU A 329 -8.03 -13.33 -0.61
CA GLU A 329 -8.11 -14.67 -0.02
C GLU A 329 -7.96 -14.60 1.49
N LEU A 330 -8.73 -15.44 2.19
CA LEU A 330 -8.70 -15.51 3.65
C LEU A 330 -8.47 -16.95 4.08
N LEU A 331 -7.35 -17.18 4.77
CA LEU A 331 -7.07 -18.42 5.46
C LEU A 331 -7.21 -18.19 6.97
N VAL A 332 -7.97 -19.04 7.64
CA VAL A 332 -8.22 -18.95 9.08
C VAL A 332 -7.70 -20.22 9.74
N TYR A 333 -6.81 -20.06 10.72
CA TYR A 333 -6.20 -21.17 11.45
C TYR A 333 -6.55 -21.08 12.94
N ASP A 334 -6.95 -22.22 13.52
CA ASP A 334 -6.96 -22.35 14.98
C ASP A 334 -5.52 -22.41 15.48
N TRP A 335 -5.10 -21.40 16.22
CA TRP A 335 -3.73 -21.24 16.70
C TRP A 335 -3.55 -21.59 18.18
N THR A 336 -4.54 -22.27 18.79
CA THR A 336 -4.52 -22.63 20.22
C THR A 336 -3.36 -23.53 20.62
N GLY A 337 -2.98 -24.49 19.78
CA GLY A 337 -1.85 -25.40 19.99
C GLY A 337 -0.51 -24.92 19.42
N GLY A 338 -0.49 -23.74 18.79
CA GLY A 338 0.51 -23.39 17.80
C GLY A 338 0.27 -24.10 16.46
N GLY A 339 0.98 -23.67 15.43
CA GLY A 339 0.89 -24.29 14.11
C GLY A 339 2.25 -24.35 13.42
N GLU A 340 2.40 -25.34 12.55
CA GLU A 340 3.57 -25.51 11.71
C GLU A 340 3.44 -24.65 10.45
N VAL A 341 4.51 -23.93 10.12
CA VAL A 341 4.54 -23.03 8.96
C VAL A 341 4.37 -23.80 7.65
N GLU A 342 4.93 -25.01 7.58
CA GLU A 342 4.88 -25.89 6.40
C GLU A 342 3.43 -26.18 5.96
N VAL A 343 2.53 -26.48 6.90
CA VAL A 343 1.11 -26.73 6.61
C VAL A 343 0.45 -25.50 5.99
N VAL A 344 0.76 -24.31 6.50
CA VAL A 344 0.21 -23.07 5.96
C VAL A 344 0.78 -22.78 4.57
N VAL A 345 2.06 -23.07 4.33
CA VAL A 345 2.68 -22.94 3.00
C VAL A 345 2.01 -23.88 2.00
N GLU A 346 1.76 -25.15 2.35
CA GLU A 346 1.05 -26.08 1.47
C GLU A 346 -0.36 -25.60 1.11
N ASP A 347 -1.11 -25.05 2.07
CA ASP A 347 -2.43 -24.49 1.81
C ASP A 347 -2.37 -23.26 0.90
N ILE A 348 -1.35 -22.42 1.08
CA ILE A 348 -1.10 -21.26 0.21
C ILE A 348 -0.78 -21.71 -1.23
N GLU A 349 -0.02 -22.80 -1.40
CA GLU A 349 0.31 -23.37 -2.71
C GLU A 349 -0.91 -23.92 -3.45
N ARG A 350 -1.93 -24.38 -2.71
CA ARG A 350 -3.20 -24.86 -3.26
C ARG A 350 -4.13 -23.74 -3.74
N LEU A 351 -3.88 -22.49 -3.33
CA LEU A 351 -4.72 -21.35 -3.73
C LEU A 351 -4.48 -20.97 -5.18
N ASP A 352 -5.56 -20.85 -5.94
CA ASP A 352 -5.54 -20.33 -7.30
C ASP A 352 -5.91 -18.83 -7.31
N PHE A 353 -4.90 -17.99 -7.51
CA PHE A 353 -5.07 -16.53 -7.62
C PHE A 353 -5.52 -16.09 -9.01
N ASP A 354 -5.40 -16.93 -10.03
CA ASP A 354 -5.69 -16.58 -11.43
C ASP A 354 -7.15 -16.82 -11.83
N GLN A 355 -7.92 -17.53 -11.00
CA GLN A 355 -9.35 -17.79 -11.25
C GLN A 355 -10.18 -16.49 -11.37
N TYR A 356 -9.71 -15.41 -10.77
CA TYR A 356 -10.39 -14.11 -10.74
C TYR A 356 -10.18 -13.32 -12.02
N THR A 357 -10.88 -13.70 -13.09
CA THR A 357 -10.74 -13.09 -14.42
C THR A 357 -11.78 -12.02 -14.72
N GLU A 358 -12.93 -12.05 -14.06
CA GLU A 358 -14.05 -11.15 -14.36
C GLU A 358 -13.85 -9.76 -13.73
N ARG A 359 -13.98 -8.72 -14.54
CA ARG A 359 -13.74 -7.31 -14.13
C ARG A 359 -14.71 -6.82 -13.05
N GLU A 360 -15.89 -7.41 -12.97
CA GLU A 360 -16.95 -7.01 -12.03
C GLU A 360 -16.79 -7.65 -10.65
N GLU A 361 -15.99 -8.72 -10.54
CA GLU A 361 -15.76 -9.35 -9.25
C GLU A 361 -15.04 -8.39 -8.28
N PRO A 362 -15.44 -8.34 -7.01
CA PRO A 362 -14.75 -7.50 -6.03
C PRO A 362 -13.37 -8.05 -5.67
N LYS A 363 -13.13 -9.35 -5.87
CA LYS A 363 -11.91 -10.02 -5.43
C LYS A 363 -10.70 -9.63 -6.26
N MET A 364 -9.62 -9.24 -5.59
CA MET A 364 -8.35 -8.79 -6.17
C MET A 364 -8.50 -7.68 -7.22
N LYS A 365 -9.57 -6.89 -7.15
CA LYS A 365 -9.86 -5.82 -8.11
C LYS A 365 -8.69 -4.84 -8.22
N ASP A 366 -8.06 -4.52 -7.10
CA ASP A 366 -6.97 -3.54 -7.03
C ASP A 366 -5.73 -4.01 -7.83
N TRP A 367 -5.53 -5.32 -8.00
CA TRP A 367 -4.39 -5.91 -8.71
C TRP A 367 -4.66 -6.29 -10.16
N ARG A 368 -5.90 -6.12 -10.64
CA ARG A 368 -6.31 -6.46 -12.01
C ARG A 368 -6.27 -5.24 -12.91
N LEU A 369 -5.08 -4.68 -13.07
CA LEU A 369 -4.85 -3.51 -13.91
C LEU A 369 -4.62 -3.94 -15.37
N PRO A 370 -5.50 -3.56 -16.33
CA PRO A 370 -5.47 -4.09 -17.69
C PRO A 370 -4.34 -3.56 -18.57
N ARG A 371 -3.72 -2.44 -18.20
CA ARG A 371 -2.72 -1.75 -19.02
C ARG A 371 -1.45 -1.50 -18.22
N GLU A 372 -0.30 -1.64 -18.87
CA GLU A 372 1.01 -1.36 -18.27
C GLU A 372 1.12 0.07 -17.72
N VAL A 373 0.48 1.03 -18.37
CA VAL A 373 0.46 2.43 -17.91
C VAL A 373 -0.15 2.52 -16.50
N MET A 374 -1.21 1.77 -16.21
CA MET A 374 -1.82 1.77 -14.89
C MET A 374 -0.89 1.17 -13.82
N TRP A 375 -0.12 0.14 -14.17
CA TRP A 375 0.93 -0.39 -13.29
C TRP A 375 2.06 0.61 -13.04
N ALA A 376 2.43 1.38 -14.07
CA ALA A 376 3.41 2.44 -13.94
C ALA A 376 2.90 3.59 -13.07
N ASP A 377 1.63 3.97 -13.19
CA ASP A 377 1.00 5.01 -12.39
C ASP A 377 0.98 4.62 -10.91
N GLN A 378 0.57 3.38 -10.59
CA GLN A 378 0.60 2.85 -9.21
C GLN A 378 2.03 2.80 -8.65
N ARG A 379 2.99 2.31 -9.44
CA ARG A 379 4.40 2.29 -9.05
C ARG A 379 4.93 3.69 -8.78
N MET A 380 4.58 4.67 -9.61
CA MET A 380 4.97 6.07 -9.42
C MET A 380 4.33 6.67 -8.17
N LEU A 381 3.05 6.39 -7.91
CA LEU A 381 2.31 6.85 -6.74
C LEU A 381 3.02 6.43 -5.44
N TYR A 382 3.27 5.13 -5.25
CA TYR A 382 3.90 4.66 -4.01
C TYR A 382 5.39 5.00 -3.93
N THR A 383 6.12 4.98 -5.05
CA THR A 383 7.57 5.24 -5.06
C THR A 383 7.95 6.71 -4.92
N ASN A 384 7.23 7.62 -5.57
CA ASN A 384 7.59 9.04 -5.61
C ASN A 384 6.70 9.89 -4.70
N ASN A 385 5.43 9.49 -4.52
CA ASN A 385 4.41 10.33 -3.91
C ASN A 385 4.00 9.82 -2.51
N LYS A 386 4.88 9.08 -1.79
CA LYS A 386 4.64 8.70 -0.39
C LYS A 386 4.29 9.93 0.47
N HIS A 387 5.00 11.05 0.30
CA HIS A 387 4.72 12.31 0.99
C HIS A 387 3.29 12.84 0.73
N TYR A 388 2.79 12.70 -0.50
CA TYR A 388 1.44 13.10 -0.85
C TYR A 388 0.39 12.23 -0.15
N LEU A 389 0.61 10.90 -0.12
CA LEU A 389 -0.26 9.96 0.59
C LEU A 389 -0.24 10.22 2.11
N MET A 390 0.92 10.52 2.68
CA MET A 390 1.03 10.88 4.10
C MET A 390 0.38 12.23 4.42
N ASN A 391 0.34 13.16 3.46
CA ASN A 391 -0.31 14.45 3.64
C ASN A 391 -1.85 14.36 3.70
N LEU A 392 -2.45 13.24 3.27
CA LEU A 392 -3.89 13.00 3.39
C LEU A 392 -4.35 12.91 4.85
N PHE A 393 -3.43 12.67 5.79
CA PHE A 393 -3.73 12.67 7.22
C PHE A 393 -3.86 14.08 7.82
N ASN A 394 -3.45 15.12 7.10
CA ASN A 394 -3.48 16.50 7.59
C ASN A 394 -4.89 17.11 7.43
N ILE A 395 -5.86 16.61 8.22
CA ILE A 395 -7.22 17.13 8.26
C ILE A 395 -7.34 18.13 9.43
N PRO A 396 -7.63 19.41 9.17
CA PRO A 396 -7.74 20.42 10.22
C PRO A 396 -9.08 20.31 10.96
N ARG A 397 -9.18 19.34 11.87
CA ARG A 397 -10.32 19.19 12.80
C ARG A 397 -10.01 19.87 14.12
N THR A 398 -10.80 20.89 14.48
CA THR A 398 -10.62 21.69 15.70
C THR A 398 -11.72 21.48 16.74
N ASP A 399 -12.63 20.54 16.50
CA ASP A 399 -13.78 20.24 17.36
C ASP A 399 -13.48 19.20 18.45
N VAL A 400 -12.32 18.53 18.39
CA VAL A 400 -11.93 17.46 19.31
C VAL A 400 -10.73 17.91 20.16
N PRO A 401 -10.95 18.46 21.38
CA PRO A 401 -9.89 19.10 22.17
C PRO A 401 -8.77 18.13 22.60
N GLU A 402 -9.09 16.85 22.78
CA GLU A 402 -8.12 15.81 23.16
C GLU A 402 -7.05 15.55 22.08
N LEU A 403 -7.32 15.89 20.82
CA LEU A 403 -6.35 15.80 19.71
C LEU A 403 -5.62 17.11 19.43
N ILE A 404 -6.08 18.21 20.02
CA ILE A 404 -5.49 19.54 19.81
C ILE A 404 -4.43 19.74 20.88
N THR A 405 -3.22 20.05 20.42
CA THR A 405 -2.11 20.45 21.29
C THR A 405 -2.18 21.97 21.49
N ASP A 406 -1.92 22.42 22.71
CA ASP A 406 -1.83 23.85 22.99
C ASP A 406 -0.61 24.47 22.29
N ALA A 407 -0.76 25.70 21.78
CA ALA A 407 0.29 26.34 20.99
C ALA A 407 1.55 26.65 21.82
N ASP A 408 1.39 27.04 23.09
CA ASP A 408 2.52 27.37 23.95
C ASP A 408 3.30 26.10 24.33
N GLU A 409 2.59 25.02 24.66
CA GLU A 409 3.22 23.73 24.96
C GLU A 409 3.89 23.11 23.73
N GLY A 410 3.25 23.20 22.56
CA GLY A 410 3.83 22.78 21.29
C GLY A 410 5.11 23.54 20.96
N TYR A 411 5.13 24.86 21.20
CA TYR A 411 6.32 25.68 21.03
C TYR A 411 7.45 25.28 21.99
N ILE A 412 7.15 25.00 23.27
CA ILE A 412 8.15 24.53 24.24
C ILE A 412 8.76 23.20 23.77
N ARG A 413 7.93 22.25 23.34
CA ARG A 413 8.39 20.96 22.80
C ARG A 413 9.33 21.16 21.62
N ASP A 414 8.90 21.92 20.63
CA ASP A 414 9.67 22.13 19.41
C ASP A 414 10.98 22.82 19.72
N LYS A 415 10.97 23.81 20.62
CA LYS A 415 12.20 24.46 21.08
C LYS A 415 13.18 23.47 21.71
N VAL A 416 12.75 22.63 22.66
CA VAL A 416 13.62 21.64 23.32
C VAL A 416 14.23 20.66 22.31
N ILE A 417 13.45 20.23 21.32
CA ILE A 417 13.92 19.28 20.30
C ILE A 417 14.87 19.98 19.32
N TYR A 418 14.47 21.09 18.72
CA TYR A 418 15.25 21.76 17.67
C TYR A 418 16.46 22.55 18.18
N ASP A 419 16.51 22.92 19.47
CA ASP A 419 17.69 23.50 20.10
C ASP A 419 18.84 22.47 20.26
N HIS A 420 18.56 21.17 20.12
CA HIS A 420 19.60 20.15 20.18
C HIS A 420 20.50 20.18 18.92
N PRO A 421 21.85 20.16 19.07
CA PRO A 421 22.80 20.39 17.95
C PRO A 421 22.58 19.50 16.72
N SER A 422 22.04 18.30 16.92
CA SER A 422 21.80 17.34 15.85
C SER A 422 20.58 17.64 14.97
N PHE A 423 19.77 18.65 15.31
CA PHE A 423 18.62 19.10 14.52
C PHE A 423 18.81 20.51 13.94
N GLU A 424 20.00 21.10 14.10
CA GLU A 424 20.33 22.43 13.57
C GLU A 424 20.31 22.47 12.03
N PHE A 425 20.68 21.35 11.38
CA PHE A 425 20.77 21.24 9.93
C PHE A 425 19.87 20.14 9.40
N VAL A 426 19.42 20.31 8.16
CA VAL A 426 18.77 19.23 7.39
C VAL A 426 19.75 18.07 7.23
N GLU A 427 19.23 16.84 7.24
CA GLU A 427 20.01 15.62 7.07
C GLU A 427 20.98 15.72 5.89
N GLY A 428 22.22 15.32 6.12
CA GLY A 428 23.27 15.33 5.11
C GLY A 428 24.02 16.67 4.99
N TYR A 429 23.53 17.75 5.61
CA TYR A 429 24.17 19.07 5.63
C TYR A 429 24.84 19.40 6.98
N GLY A 430 24.81 18.49 7.95
CA GLY A 430 25.44 18.70 9.25
C GLY A 430 26.98 18.68 9.20
N PRO A 431 27.66 19.23 10.24
CA PRO A 431 29.13 19.21 10.33
C PRO A 431 29.71 17.79 10.31
N ASN A 432 28.99 16.84 10.90
CA ASN A 432 29.38 15.44 10.98
C ASN A 432 29.14 14.66 9.67
N ASP A 433 28.35 15.20 8.74
CA ASP A 433 27.95 14.54 7.48
C ASP A 433 28.82 14.93 6.28
N GLY A 434 29.95 15.62 6.55
CA GLY A 434 30.97 15.94 5.56
C GLY A 434 30.94 17.36 4.99
N ALA A 435 30.18 18.30 5.58
CA ALA A 435 30.22 19.76 5.29
C ALA A 435 30.33 20.14 3.80
N THR A 436 29.70 19.39 2.90
CA THR A 436 29.66 19.70 1.46
C THR A 436 28.42 20.52 1.15
N THR A 437 28.63 21.76 0.69
CA THR A 437 27.57 22.67 0.18
C THR A 437 26.83 22.14 -1.05
N LEU A 438 27.36 21.13 -1.74
CA LEU A 438 26.83 20.57 -3.00
C LEU A 438 26.47 19.08 -2.89
N LYS A 439 25.79 18.69 -1.81
CA LYS A 439 25.36 17.30 -1.63
C LYS A 439 24.12 17.01 -2.49
N ASN A 440 24.36 16.55 -3.73
CA ASN A 440 23.29 16.21 -4.70
C ASN A 440 22.54 14.89 -4.41
N LYS A 441 22.80 14.23 -3.27
CA LYS A 441 22.26 12.89 -2.98
C LYS A 441 21.99 12.69 -1.49
N VAL A 442 20.93 13.29 -0.99
CA VAL A 442 20.19 12.67 0.13
C VAL A 442 19.36 11.52 -0.43
N PRO A 443 19.18 10.40 0.31
CA PRO A 443 18.25 9.36 -0.09
C PRO A 443 16.88 10.00 -0.37
N LYS A 444 16.31 9.71 -1.52
CA LYS A 444 14.99 10.25 -1.90
C LYS A 444 13.89 9.54 -1.12
N TYR A 445 14.10 8.29 -0.78
CA TYR A 445 13.17 7.50 0.01
C TYR A 445 13.56 7.54 1.48
N THR A 446 12.72 8.17 2.31
CA THR A 446 12.79 8.02 3.76
C THR A 446 11.75 7.01 4.21
N GLU A 447 12.18 5.98 4.94
CA GLU A 447 11.27 5.03 5.59
C GLU A 447 10.46 5.75 6.69
N TYR A 448 11.08 6.75 7.31
CA TYR A 448 10.51 7.61 8.35
C TYR A 448 9.76 8.82 7.77
N ILE A 449 8.74 9.28 8.49
CA ILE A 449 7.93 10.46 8.15
C ILE A 449 8.66 11.74 8.57
#